data_AF-A0A6A5YSC6-F1
#
_entry.id   AF-A0A6A5YSC6-F1
#
_cell.length_a   1.000
_cell.length_b   1.000
_cell.length_c   1.000
_cell.angle_alpha   90.00
_cell.angle_beta   90.00
_cell.angle_gamma   90.00
#
_symmetry.space_group_name_H-M   'P 1'
#
loop_
_entity.id
_entity.type
_entity.pdbx_description
1 polymer ?
#
loop_
_entity_poly.entity_id
_entity_poly.type
_entity_poly.pdbx_seq_one_letter_code
_entity_poly.pdbx_strand_id
1 'polypeptide(L)'
;MSNTTQPVLILYSHGRNPPLHPPPDLKYDLRSIPNPPKPLRDVSDGRSKRLREHLLAKPKFVARLKSVEEDIVAAMQSKLAKREIQLKENAKPSNDDAKDPQLKEEEEVEEDADESCDEPTLEDALSNDVVLRVGCNCALGHHRSVVFVCELAS
;
A
#
# COMPACT_ATOMS: atom_id res chain seq x y z
N MET A 1 -15.14 -2.72 -25.36
CA MET A 1 -13.84 -2.47 -24.73
C MET A 1 -13.82 -3.33 -23.48
N SER A 2 -12.92 -4.30 -23.39
CA SER A 2 -12.79 -5.15 -22.20
C SER A 2 -12.27 -4.28 -21.06
N ASN A 3 -13.08 -4.06 -20.02
CA ASN A 3 -12.63 -3.44 -18.78
C ASN A 3 -11.69 -4.41 -18.07
N THR A 4 -10.43 -4.43 -18.48
CA THR A 4 -9.37 -5.15 -17.76
C THR A 4 -9.06 -4.35 -16.51
N THR A 5 -9.44 -4.88 -15.33
CA THR A 5 -9.07 -4.30 -14.04
C THR A 5 -7.54 -4.21 -13.95
N GLN A 6 -7.00 -2.99 -13.88
CA GLN A 6 -5.56 -2.81 -13.73
C GLN A 6 -5.24 -2.78 -12.23
N PRO A 7 -4.39 -3.69 -11.73
CA PRO A 7 -3.97 -3.62 -10.34
C PRO A 7 -3.10 -2.37 -10.10
N VAL A 8 -3.29 -1.75 -8.95
CA VAL A 8 -2.51 -0.58 -8.51
C VAL A 8 -1.63 -0.98 -7.35
N LEU A 9 -0.32 -0.81 -7.53
CA LEU A 9 0.68 -1.02 -6.48
C LEU A 9 1.06 0.33 -5.87
N ILE A 10 0.79 0.52 -4.59
CA ILE A 10 1.18 1.71 -3.83
C ILE A 10 2.36 1.34 -2.93
N LEU A 11 3.53 1.91 -3.22
CA LEU A 11 4.75 1.75 -2.43
C LEU A 11 5.01 3.02 -1.65
N TYR A 12 5.28 2.92 -0.35
CA TYR A 12 5.67 4.08 0.44
C TYR A 12 6.76 3.76 1.46
N SER A 13 7.59 4.76 1.70
CA SER A 13 8.66 4.73 2.68
C SER A 13 8.29 5.54 3.92
N HIS A 14 8.52 5.00 5.12
CA HIS A 14 8.22 5.72 6.35
C HIS A 14 9.27 5.52 7.47
N GLY A 15 9.22 6.42 8.46
CA GLY A 15 10.06 6.37 9.67
C GLY A 15 9.45 5.52 10.79
N ARG A 16 9.89 5.77 12.04
CA ARG A 16 9.29 5.18 13.24
C ARG A 16 7.80 5.53 13.31
N ASN A 17 6.99 4.51 12.98
CA ASN A 17 5.53 4.39 12.98
C ASN A 17 4.73 5.55 13.64
N PRO A 18 4.26 6.52 12.86
CA PRO A 18 2.88 6.97 13.00
C PRO A 18 1.93 5.87 12.45
N PRO A 19 0.69 5.75 12.96
CA PRO A 19 -0.31 4.92 12.29
C PRO A 19 -0.54 5.48 10.89
N LEU A 20 -0.32 4.64 9.88
CA LEU A 20 -0.63 5.01 8.51
C LEU A 20 -2.09 4.73 8.28
N HIS A 21 -2.80 5.76 7.83
CA HIS A 21 -4.19 5.69 7.41
C HIS A 21 -4.22 5.95 5.91
N PRO A 22 -4.57 4.94 5.08
CA PRO A 22 -4.85 3.54 5.42
C PRO A 22 -3.59 2.73 5.78
N PRO A 23 -3.73 1.61 6.54
CA PRO A 23 -2.62 0.73 6.84
C PRO A 23 -2.12 0.01 5.57
N PRO A 24 -0.83 -0.33 5.48
CA PRO A 24 -0.32 -1.17 4.40
C PRO A 24 -0.76 -2.61 4.58
N ASP A 25 -0.97 -3.29 3.46
CA ASP A 25 -1.17 -4.73 3.42
C ASP A 25 0.12 -5.48 3.80
N LEU A 26 1.27 -5.01 3.29
CA LEU A 26 2.58 -5.60 3.53
C LEU A 26 3.51 -4.59 4.22
N LYS A 27 4.22 -5.02 5.26
CA LYS A 27 5.15 -4.18 6.05
C LYS A 27 6.54 -4.79 6.08
N TYR A 28 7.56 -4.01 5.72
CA TYR A 28 8.95 -4.47 5.67
C TYR A 28 9.90 -3.57 6.46
N ASP A 29 10.49 -4.13 7.51
CA ASP A 29 11.51 -3.47 8.33
C ASP A 29 12.92 -3.64 7.78
N LEU A 30 13.51 -2.51 7.39
CA LEU A 30 14.85 -2.43 6.80
C LEU A 30 15.92 -2.02 7.82
N ARG A 31 15.59 -1.97 9.11
CA ARG A 31 16.56 -1.62 10.17
C ARG A 31 17.67 -2.67 10.32
N SER A 32 17.41 -3.91 9.91
CA SER A 32 18.37 -5.03 9.86
C SER A 32 19.48 -4.83 8.81
N ILE A 33 19.25 -3.99 7.80
CA ILE A 33 20.22 -3.71 6.74
C ILE A 33 21.29 -2.74 7.25
N PRO A 34 22.58 -2.96 6.94
CA PRO A 34 23.66 -2.04 7.32
C PRO A 34 23.35 -0.58 6.95
N ASN A 35 23.63 0.32 7.88
CA ASN A 35 23.39 1.74 7.68
C ASN A 35 24.46 2.32 6.75
N PRO A 36 24.11 3.13 5.72
CA PRO A 36 25.10 3.82 4.90
C PRO A 36 26.04 4.70 5.75
N PRO A 37 27.26 5.01 5.27
CA PRO A 37 28.25 5.83 5.97
C PRO A 37 27.69 7.19 6.38
N LYS A 38 28.06 7.67 7.57
CA LYS A 38 27.56 8.96 8.10
C LYS A 38 27.73 10.14 7.13
N PRO A 39 28.91 10.36 6.52
CA PRO A 39 29.08 11.48 5.59
C PRO A 39 28.12 11.43 4.39
N LEU A 40 27.75 10.22 3.96
CA LEU A 40 26.80 10.03 2.86
C LEU A 40 25.36 10.27 3.31
N ARG A 41 25.03 9.92 4.55
CA ARG A 41 23.68 10.14 5.12
C ARG A 41 23.37 11.60 5.37
N ASP A 42 24.37 12.38 5.75
CA ASP A 42 24.19 13.78 6.15
C ASP A 42 23.94 14.69 4.92
N VAL A 43 24.42 14.28 3.73
CA VAL A 43 24.36 15.08 2.50
C VAL A 43 23.36 14.53 1.49
N SER A 44 22.88 13.30 1.67
CA SER A 44 22.07 12.62 0.65
C SER A 44 20.90 11.85 1.24
N ASP A 45 19.80 11.84 0.50
CA ASP A 45 18.62 11.02 0.77
C ASP A 45 18.61 9.76 -0.11
N GLY A 46 17.59 8.93 0.05
CA GLY A 46 17.43 7.72 -0.75
C GLY A 46 17.05 7.92 -2.22
N ARG A 47 16.89 9.16 -2.70
CA ARG A 47 16.72 9.44 -4.14
C ARG A 47 18.07 9.62 -4.83
N SER A 48 19.10 10.00 -4.07
CA SER A 48 20.44 10.22 -4.59
C SER A 48 21.06 8.96 -5.21
N LYS A 49 21.74 9.15 -6.35
CA LYS A 49 22.47 8.08 -7.05
C LYS A 49 23.56 7.46 -6.18
N ARG A 50 24.33 8.29 -5.46
CA ARG A 50 25.45 7.82 -4.62
C ARG A 50 25.00 6.89 -3.48
N LEU A 51 23.91 7.24 -2.79
CA LEU A 51 23.39 6.41 -1.68
C LEU A 51 22.79 5.11 -2.22
N ARG A 52 22.09 5.18 -3.35
CA ARG A 52 21.51 4.02 -4.05
C ARG A 52 22.59 3.02 -4.45
N GLU A 53 23.62 3.46 -5.17
CA GLU A 53 24.75 2.61 -5.58
C GLU A 53 25.45 1.96 -4.38
N HIS A 54 25.63 2.72 -3.30
CA HIS A 54 26.22 2.18 -2.07
C HIS A 54 25.38 1.05 -1.46
N LEU A 55 24.05 1.20 -1.45
CA LEU A 55 23.15 0.19 -0.89
C LEU A 55 23.02 -1.02 -1.82
N LEU A 56 22.95 -0.82 -3.14
CA LEU A 56 22.94 -1.90 -4.14
C LEU A 56 24.25 -2.71 -4.13
N ALA A 57 25.38 -2.11 -3.76
CA ALA A 57 26.63 -2.85 -3.54
C ALA A 57 26.59 -3.80 -2.33
N LYS A 58 25.55 -3.72 -1.46
CA LYS A 58 25.43 -4.60 -0.29
C LYS A 58 24.58 -5.83 -0.62
N PRO A 59 25.13 -7.06 -0.51
CA PRO A 59 24.38 -8.27 -0.87
C PRO A 59 23.14 -8.48 -0.01
N LYS A 60 23.18 -8.09 1.27
CA LYS A 60 22.01 -8.17 2.16
C LYS A 60 20.85 -7.28 1.70
N PHE A 61 21.15 -6.12 1.12
CA PHE A 61 20.13 -5.21 0.60
C PHE A 61 19.48 -5.82 -0.64
N VAL A 62 20.29 -6.26 -1.60
CA VAL A 62 19.81 -6.88 -2.85
C VAL A 62 19.03 -8.17 -2.60
N ALA A 63 19.52 -9.03 -1.70
CA ALA A 63 18.80 -10.26 -1.34
C ALA A 63 17.44 -9.95 -0.71
N ARG A 64 17.36 -8.92 0.14
CA ARG A 64 16.10 -8.49 0.72
C ARG A 64 15.17 -7.88 -0.32
N LEU A 65 15.69 -7.11 -1.27
CA LEU A 65 14.93 -6.53 -2.38
C LEU A 65 14.22 -7.62 -3.18
N LYS A 66 14.98 -8.63 -3.62
CA LYS A 66 14.43 -9.76 -4.40
C LYS A 66 13.36 -10.55 -3.65
N SER A 67 13.63 -10.87 -2.38
CA SER A 67 12.65 -11.57 -1.54
C SER A 67 11.34 -10.78 -1.40
N VAL A 68 11.42 -9.46 -1.28
CA VAL A 68 10.22 -8.61 -1.16
C VAL A 68 9.51 -8.47 -2.51
N GLU A 69 10.24 -8.39 -3.61
CA GLU A 69 9.67 -8.37 -4.95
C GLU A 69 8.82 -9.62 -5.23
N GLU A 70 9.36 -10.81 -4.89
CA GLU A 70 8.64 -12.08 -4.99
C GLU A 70 7.37 -12.09 -4.12
N ASP A 71 7.46 -11.63 -2.87
CA ASP A 71 6.31 -11.52 -1.96
C ASP A 71 5.21 -10.59 -2.52
N ILE A 72 5.59 -9.44 -3.08
CA ILE A 72 4.66 -8.45 -3.63
C ILE A 72 3.93 -9.05 -4.85
N VAL A 73 4.66 -9.72 -5.74
CA VAL A 73 4.06 -10.38 -6.92
C VAL A 73 3.06 -11.44 -6.48
N ALA A 74 3.43 -12.29 -5.52
CA ALA A 74 2.54 -13.34 -5.00
C ALA A 74 1.29 -12.76 -4.31
N ALA A 75 1.46 -11.68 -3.53
CA ALA A 75 0.35 -10.99 -2.88
C ALA A 75 -0.59 -10.33 -3.90
N MET A 76 -0.04 -9.72 -4.95
CA MET A 76 -0.83 -9.10 -6.02
C MET A 76 -1.66 -10.13 -6.78
N GLN A 77 -1.05 -11.25 -7.17
CA GLN A 77 -1.74 -12.36 -7.82
C GLN A 77 -2.87 -12.91 -6.95
N SER A 78 -2.62 -13.05 -5.64
CA SER A 78 -3.63 -13.50 -4.68
C SER A 78 -4.82 -12.52 -4.58
N LYS A 79 -4.57 -11.21 -4.63
CA LYS A 79 -5.64 -10.20 -4.64
C LYS A 79 -6.44 -10.22 -5.95
N LEU A 80 -5.76 -10.36 -7.09
CA LEU A 80 -6.42 -10.48 -8.40
C LEU A 80 -7.33 -11.71 -8.46
N ALA A 81 -6.82 -12.89 -8.06
CA ALA A 81 -7.61 -14.12 -8.05
C ALA A 81 -8.85 -14.03 -7.13
N LYS A 82 -8.71 -13.43 -5.95
CA LYS A 82 -9.84 -13.19 -5.04
C LYS A 82 -10.91 -12.30 -5.68
N ARG A 83 -10.49 -11.26 -6.41
CA ARG A 83 -11.40 -10.35 -7.12
C ARG A 83 -12.15 -11.06 -8.24
N GLU A 84 -11.46 -11.91 -9.02
CA GLU A 84 -12.10 -12.70 -10.08
C GLU A 84 -13.17 -13.65 -9.54
N ILE A 85 -12.92 -14.29 -8.39
CA ILE A 85 -13.90 -15.16 -7.73
C ILE A 85 -15.12 -14.37 -7.29
N GLN A 86 -14.92 -13.22 -6.62
CA GLN A 86 -16.03 -12.34 -6.19
C GLN A 86 -16.88 -11.86 -7.36
N LEU A 87 -16.27 -11.51 -8.50
CA LEU A 87 -17.01 -11.12 -9.70
C LEU A 87 -17.85 -12.28 -10.27
N LYS A 88 -17.34 -13.52 -10.24
CA LYS A 88 -18.06 -14.71 -10.70
C LYS A 88 -19.21 -15.10 -9.76
N GLU A 89 -19.05 -14.92 -8.45
CA GLU A 89 -20.09 -15.18 -7.46
C GLU A 89 -21.23 -14.17 -7.56
N ASN A 90 -20.91 -12.88 -7.68
CA ASN A 90 -21.91 -11.81 -7.84
C ASN A 90 -22.66 -11.86 -9.19
N ALA A 91 -22.12 -12.54 -10.20
CA ALA A 91 -22.76 -12.73 -11.50
C ALA A 91 -23.75 -13.91 -11.56
N LYS A 92 -23.88 -14.72 -10.49
CA LYS A 92 -24.93 -15.73 -10.40
C LYS A 92 -26.25 -15.07 -9.97
N PRO A 93 -27.32 -15.13 -10.78
CA PRO A 93 -28.61 -14.61 -10.39
C PRO A 93 -29.19 -15.44 -9.25
N SER A 94 -29.36 -14.83 -8.09
CA SER A 94 -30.25 -15.31 -7.05
C SER A 94 -31.69 -15.19 -7.57
N ASN A 95 -32.23 -16.29 -8.10
CA ASN A 95 -33.68 -16.49 -8.02
C ASN A 95 -33.99 -16.86 -6.57
N ASP A 96 -34.44 -15.89 -5.78
CA ASP A 96 -35.39 -16.15 -4.71
C ASP A 96 -36.16 -14.86 -4.40
N ASP A 97 -37.48 -15.00 -4.54
CA ASP A 97 -38.52 -14.00 -4.37
C ASP A 97 -38.68 -13.49 -2.92
N ALA A 98 -38.86 -12.17 -2.82
CA ALA A 98 -39.74 -11.41 -1.92
C ALA A 98 -40.07 -11.92 -0.49
N LYS A 99 -39.73 -11.11 0.53
CA LYS A 99 -40.72 -10.43 1.40
C LYS A 99 -40.12 -9.43 2.40
N ASP A 100 -40.61 -8.19 2.34
CA ASP A 100 -40.65 -7.18 3.42
C ASP A 100 -41.91 -7.45 4.30
N PRO A 101 -41.98 -7.14 5.62
CA PRO A 101 -42.32 -5.77 6.09
C PRO A 101 -41.72 -5.32 7.47
N GLN A 102 -41.23 -4.06 7.50
CA GLN A 102 -41.51 -2.96 8.46
C GLN A 102 -41.16 -2.96 9.99
N LEU A 103 -40.64 -1.77 10.40
CA LEU A 103 -40.84 -0.94 11.62
C LEU A 103 -39.97 -1.15 12.88
N LYS A 104 -39.17 -0.11 13.26
CA LYS A 104 -39.46 0.84 14.38
C LYS A 104 -38.42 1.97 14.56
N GLU A 105 -38.94 3.13 14.95
CA GLU A 105 -38.33 4.39 15.43
C GLU A 105 -37.43 4.15 16.68
N GLU A 106 -36.44 4.97 17.10
CA GLU A 106 -36.44 6.37 17.60
C GLU A 106 -34.94 6.80 17.70
N GLU A 107 -34.53 7.98 17.22
CA GLU A 107 -34.22 9.21 18.00
C GLU A 107 -32.75 9.31 18.49
N GLU A 108 -32.01 10.32 17.98
CA GLU A 108 -31.37 11.40 18.78
C GLU A 108 -30.17 12.09 18.08
N VAL A 109 -30.22 13.43 18.18
CA VAL A 109 -29.16 14.45 18.22
C VAL A 109 -28.66 15.07 16.91
N GLU A 110 -29.06 16.34 16.75
CA GLU A 110 -28.60 17.35 15.79
C GLU A 110 -27.14 17.78 16.01
N GLU A 111 -26.61 18.36 14.94
CA GLU A 111 -25.23 18.63 14.57
C GLU A 111 -24.55 19.76 15.36
N ASP A 112 -23.23 19.67 15.49
CA ASP A 112 -22.38 20.87 15.46
C ASP A 112 -21.15 20.60 14.59
N ALA A 113 -20.91 21.56 13.70
CA ALA A 113 -20.07 21.54 12.52
C ALA A 113 -18.61 21.12 12.74
N ASP A 114 -18.16 20.09 12.02
CA ASP A 114 -16.76 19.94 11.64
C ASP A 114 -16.65 20.19 10.13
N GLU A 115 -15.92 21.25 9.79
CA GLU A 115 -15.60 21.71 8.44
C GLU A 115 -14.62 20.71 7.81
N SER A 116 -15.15 19.55 7.41
CA SER A 116 -14.41 18.57 6.64
C SER A 116 -14.17 19.13 5.24
N CYS A 117 -12.97 19.63 5.03
CA CYS A 117 -12.39 19.70 3.70
C CYS A 117 -12.29 18.27 3.16
N ASP A 118 -13.36 17.79 2.50
CA ASP A 118 -13.37 16.60 1.65
C ASP A 118 -12.42 16.85 0.45
N GLU A 119 -11.12 16.78 0.71
CA GLU A 119 -10.16 16.50 -0.34
C GLU A 119 -10.48 15.10 -0.87
N PRO A 120 -10.74 14.93 -2.19
CA PRO A 120 -11.01 13.63 -2.75
C PRO A 120 -9.80 12.72 -2.49
N THR A 121 -10.01 11.70 -1.67
CA THR A 121 -8.94 10.75 -1.37
C THR A 121 -8.66 9.92 -2.62
N LEU A 122 -7.40 9.48 -2.79
CA LEU A 122 -7.02 8.54 -3.86
C LEU A 122 -7.85 7.24 -3.84
N GLU A 123 -8.59 6.98 -2.78
CA GLU A 123 -9.43 5.80 -2.59
C GLU A 123 -10.70 5.84 -3.45
N ASP A 124 -11.30 7.02 -3.65
CA ASP A 124 -12.53 7.17 -4.44
C ASP A 124 -12.28 6.97 -5.95
N ALA A 125 -11.10 7.35 -6.42
CA ALA A 125 -10.66 7.15 -7.81
C ALA A 125 -10.27 5.69 -8.13
N LEU A 126 -10.00 4.87 -7.12
CA LEU A 126 -9.54 3.47 -7.25
C LEU A 126 -10.62 2.43 -6.91
N SER A 127 -11.88 2.87 -6.75
CA SER A 127 -13.00 2.05 -6.27
C SER A 127 -13.30 0.77 -7.09
N ASN A 128 -12.78 0.67 -8.32
CA ASN A 128 -12.88 -0.55 -9.14
C ASN A 128 -11.57 -1.34 -9.28
N ASP A 129 -10.44 -0.83 -8.76
CA ASP A 129 -9.11 -1.39 -8.98
C ASP A 129 -8.62 -2.24 -7.82
N VAL A 130 -7.80 -3.25 -8.16
CA VAL A 130 -7.15 -4.10 -7.16
C VAL A 130 -5.94 -3.36 -6.60
N VAL A 131 -6.08 -2.77 -5.42
CA VAL A 131 -5.01 -2.00 -4.77
C VAL A 131 -4.20 -2.88 -3.80
N LEU A 132 -2.87 -2.87 -3.92
CA LEU A 132 -1.92 -3.44 -2.95
C LEU A 132 -1.03 -2.33 -2.38
N ARG A 133 -1.04 -2.18 -1.05
CA ARG A 133 -0.27 -1.17 -0.32
C ARG A 133 0.91 -1.80 0.40
N VAL A 134 2.11 -1.31 0.13
CA VAL A 134 3.35 -1.84 0.66
C VAL A 134 4.12 -0.74 1.38
N GLY A 135 4.33 -0.94 2.68
CA GLY A 135 5.10 -0.05 3.53
C GLY A 135 6.50 -0.57 3.80
N CYS A 136 7.52 0.23 3.49
CA CYS A 136 8.91 -0.06 3.82
C CYS A 136 9.41 0.96 4.86
N ASN A 137 9.92 0.48 6.00
CA ASN A 137 10.36 1.38 7.07
C ASN A 137 11.84 1.26 7.40
N CYS A 138 12.41 2.41 7.76
CA CYS A 138 13.69 2.49 8.44
C CYS A 138 13.60 3.49 9.59
N ALA A 139 14.70 3.73 10.31
CA ALA A 139 14.66 4.55 11.53
C ALA A 139 14.00 5.93 11.34
N LEU A 140 14.38 6.66 10.29
CA LEU A 140 13.87 8.00 10.00
C LEU A 140 13.08 8.07 8.69
N GLY A 141 13.04 7.00 7.91
CA GLY A 141 12.33 7.00 6.63
C GLY A 141 13.03 7.74 5.48
N HIS A 142 14.29 8.17 5.62
CA HIS A 142 14.96 9.02 4.62
C HIS A 142 15.97 8.33 3.69
N HIS A 143 16.53 7.18 4.09
CA HIS A 143 17.66 6.56 3.39
C HIS A 143 17.30 5.19 2.83
N ARG A 144 17.45 4.14 3.65
CA ARG A 144 17.26 2.74 3.26
C ARG A 144 15.87 2.48 2.69
N SER A 145 14.82 2.94 3.37
CA SER A 145 13.43 2.75 2.93
C SER A 145 13.09 3.47 1.64
N VAL A 146 13.64 4.67 1.41
CA VAL A 146 13.40 5.43 0.19
C VAL A 146 14.08 4.74 -1.00
N VAL A 147 15.37 4.36 -0.86
CA VAL A 147 16.06 3.61 -1.92
C VAL A 147 15.28 2.33 -2.22
N PHE A 148 14.89 1.58 -1.20
CA PHE A 148 14.19 0.31 -1.37
C PHE A 148 12.89 0.47 -2.15
N VAL A 149 12.08 1.48 -1.82
CA VAL A 149 10.84 1.78 -2.54
C VAL A 149 11.10 2.24 -3.97
N CYS A 150 12.12 3.09 -4.21
CA CYS A 150 12.48 3.51 -5.55
C CYS A 150 12.92 2.33 -6.43
N GLU A 151 13.68 1.39 -5.89
CA GLU A 151 14.12 0.19 -6.62
C GLU A 151 12.95 -0.77 -6.90
N LEU A 152 12.00 -0.92 -5.98
CA LEU A 152 10.79 -1.72 -6.22
C LEU A 152 9.83 -1.10 -7.24
N ALA A 153 9.90 0.22 -7.43
CA ALA A 153 9.08 0.96 -8.38
C ALA A 153 9.73 1.10 -9.78
N SER A 154 10.96 0.60 -9.95
CA SER A 154 11.73 0.70 -11.20
C SER A 154 11.38 -0.41 -12.18
#